data_AF-A0A498BW39-F1
#
_entry.id   AF-A0A498BW39-F1
#
_cell.length_a   1.000
_cell.length_b   1.000
_cell.length_c   1.000
_cell.angle_alpha   90.00
_cell.angle_beta   90.00
_cell.angle_gamma   90.00
#
_symmetry.space_group_name_H-M   'P 1'
#
loop_
_entity.id
_entity.type
_entity.pdbx_description
1 polymer ?
#
loop_
_entity_poly.entity_id
_entity_poly.type
_entity_poly.pdbx_seq_one_letter_code
_entity_poly.pdbx_strand_id
1 'polypeptide(L)'
;MPLDADAILRLLDAKTSYTRRAGRYVGHEDGFALVDMGDERFQARWASGGFVPVVNDTVWVETIANGSDRVVFMTGPVGPRPGVGVVSTVADPLVTVTTDFGDFQMPFAGDTPPTSGDTVGISWSSGPWCSKLSTSPDEPAQPPGPIGGGGRVQVAEFRAVDAGTTHSNGDWWQAQVWAADNNDGAWFFGSQVRDTIPAGATFESLQVFINRIQKQGAAPNWALHSSASKSGVPSFTGLGAWHPGGNGWQTPPFAAVMFDALKGGGSALGFGFPNGGYNKFASLAQDGMSGALKISWKG
;
A
#
# COMPACT_ATOMS: atom_id res chain seq x y z
N MET A 1 38.00 54.95 -9.01
CA MET A 1 37.37 53.78 -9.64
C MET A 1 36.35 53.21 -8.66
N PRO A 2 35.03 53.42 -8.86
CA PRO A 2 33.98 52.87 -8.01
C PRO A 2 33.43 51.51 -8.51
N LEU A 3 34.09 50.86 -9.46
CA LEU A 3 33.52 49.77 -10.27
C LEU A 3 33.38 48.41 -9.56
N ASP A 4 34.11 48.14 -8.48
CA ASP A 4 34.08 46.81 -7.83
C ASP A 4 32.89 46.63 -6.88
N ALA A 5 32.54 47.65 -6.09
CA ALA A 5 31.43 47.55 -5.15
C ALA A 5 30.08 47.42 -5.88
N ASP A 6 29.87 48.22 -6.92
CA ASP A 6 28.65 48.18 -7.72
C ASP A 6 28.51 46.87 -8.52
N ALA A 7 29.62 46.32 -9.01
CA ALA A 7 29.62 45.02 -9.70
C ALA A 7 29.32 43.86 -8.75
N ILE A 8 29.89 43.89 -7.54
CA ILE A 8 29.64 42.89 -6.48
C ILE A 8 28.18 42.95 -6.02
N LEU A 9 27.63 44.15 -5.80
CA LEU A 9 26.23 44.35 -5.45
C LEU A 9 25.29 43.84 -6.54
N ARG A 10 25.61 44.09 -7.81
CA ARG A 10 24.83 43.59 -8.96
C ARG A 10 24.84 42.07 -9.08
N LEU A 11 25.97 41.42 -8.76
CA LEU A 11 26.10 39.96 -8.75
C LEU A 11 25.39 39.33 -7.54
N LEU A 12 25.36 40.02 -6.40
CA LEU A 12 24.57 39.63 -5.22
C LEU A 12 23.07 39.79 -5.48
N ASP A 13 22.64 40.87 -6.12
CA ASP A 13 21.25 41.09 -6.52
C ASP A 13 20.77 40.05 -7.54
N ALA A 14 21.66 39.60 -8.43
CA ALA A 14 21.37 38.54 -9.39
C ALA A 14 21.37 37.13 -8.78
N LYS A 15 21.81 36.97 -7.52
CA LYS A 15 21.93 35.65 -6.91
C LYS A 15 20.61 35.26 -6.26
N THR A 16 19.88 34.36 -6.93
CA THR A 16 18.76 33.66 -6.29
C THR A 16 19.28 32.84 -5.12
N SER A 17 18.66 33.01 -3.94
CA SER A 17 18.89 32.12 -2.80
C SER A 17 17.60 31.42 -2.42
N TYR A 18 17.75 30.16 -2.02
CA TYR A 18 16.67 29.32 -1.54
C TYR A 18 17.02 28.84 -0.13
N THR A 19 16.09 29.02 0.80
CA THR A 19 16.21 28.48 2.15
C THR A 19 14.92 27.76 2.53
N ARG A 20 15.06 26.60 3.16
CA ARG A 20 13.94 25.80 3.65
C ARG A 20 14.07 25.65 5.16
N ARG A 21 12.99 25.93 5.88
CA ARG A 21 12.93 25.86 7.35
C ARG A 21 11.62 25.23 7.80
N ALA A 22 11.63 24.62 8.97
CA ALA A 22 10.41 24.19 9.63
C ALA A 22 9.81 25.38 10.39
N GLY A 23 8.50 25.57 10.27
CA GLY A 23 7.70 26.51 11.05
C GLY A 23 6.45 25.83 11.59
N ARG A 24 5.65 26.54 12.36
CA ARG A 24 4.38 26.06 12.92
C ARG A 24 3.21 26.78 12.26
N TYR A 25 2.32 26.03 11.62
CA TYR A 25 1.12 26.61 11.02
C TYR A 25 0.16 27.10 12.12
N VAL A 26 -0.33 28.33 12.00
CA VAL A 26 -1.20 28.95 13.00
C VAL A 26 -2.61 29.21 12.48
N GLY A 27 -2.75 29.34 11.15
CA GLY A 27 -4.02 29.66 10.52
C GLY A 27 -3.81 30.35 9.19
N HIS A 28 -4.80 31.10 8.75
CA HIS A 28 -4.75 31.82 7.48
C HIS A 28 -5.50 33.14 7.60
N GLU A 29 -5.06 34.12 6.83
CA GLU A 29 -5.62 35.46 6.77
C GLU A 29 -5.37 36.04 5.37
N ASP A 30 -6.35 36.72 4.80
CA ASP A 30 -6.26 37.38 3.49
C ASP A 30 -5.71 36.51 2.35
N GLY A 31 -5.98 35.20 2.39
CA GLY A 31 -5.51 34.24 1.39
C GLY A 31 -4.05 33.79 1.56
N PHE A 32 -3.39 34.14 2.66
CA PHE A 32 -2.05 33.67 3.02
C PHE A 32 -2.09 32.69 4.20
N ALA A 33 -1.11 31.78 4.24
CA ALA A 33 -0.86 30.95 5.40
C ALA A 33 -0.08 31.75 6.46
N LEU A 34 -0.50 31.67 7.72
CA LEU A 34 0.21 32.23 8.86
C LEU A 34 1.09 31.14 9.49
N VAL A 35 2.39 31.38 9.54
CA VAL A 35 3.37 30.43 10.08
C VAL A 35 4.28 31.12 11.09
N ASP A 36 4.40 30.55 12.28
CA ASP A 36 5.37 30.98 13.28
C ASP A 36 6.71 30.30 12.99
N MET A 37 7.77 31.09 12.84
CA MET A 37 9.15 30.62 12.65
C MET A 37 10.04 31.25 13.72
N GLY A 38 10.21 30.55 14.84
CA GLY A 38 10.80 31.14 16.05
C GLY A 38 9.77 32.01 16.78
N ASP A 39 10.16 33.23 17.15
CA ASP A 39 9.31 34.18 17.88
C ASP A 39 8.51 35.13 16.97
N GLU A 40 8.66 34.99 15.65
CA GLU A 40 8.01 35.84 14.65
C GLU A 40 6.97 35.07 13.81
N ARG A 41 5.88 35.76 13.46
CA ARG A 41 4.82 35.27 12.58
C ARG A 41 4.99 35.82 11.17
N PHE A 42 4.95 34.94 10.19
CA PHE A 42 5.10 35.27 8.77
C PHE A 42 3.84 34.95 7.98
N GLN A 43 3.52 35.80 7.01
CA GLN A 43 2.59 35.50 5.94
C GLN A 43 3.32 34.78 4.81
N ALA A 44 2.90 33.56 4.51
CA ALA A 44 3.45 32.72 3.45
C ALA A 44 2.39 32.44 2.38
N ARG A 45 2.81 32.45 1.11
CA ARG A 45 1.96 32.03 -0.01
C ARG A 45 1.74 30.52 0.05
N TRP A 46 0.55 30.07 -0.35
CA TRP A 46 0.28 28.65 -0.53
C TRP A 46 1.06 28.12 -1.74
N ALA A 47 1.90 27.10 -1.55
CA ALA A 47 2.53 26.40 -2.67
C ALA A 47 1.62 25.29 -3.24
N SER A 48 0.72 24.73 -2.43
CA SER A 48 -0.18 23.62 -2.79
C SER A 48 -1.59 24.11 -3.11
N GLY A 49 -2.16 23.66 -4.24
CA GLY A 49 -3.48 24.06 -4.74
C GLY A 49 -4.70 23.45 -4.04
N GLY A 50 -4.64 23.10 -2.74
CA GLY A 50 -5.82 22.54 -2.05
C GLY A 50 -5.59 21.91 -0.67
N PHE A 51 -4.34 21.80 -0.23
CA PHE A 51 -4.01 21.29 1.10
C PHE A 51 -3.93 22.44 2.11
N VAL A 52 -4.58 22.29 3.27
CA VAL A 52 -4.53 23.23 4.39
C VAL A 52 -4.07 22.46 5.63
N PRO A 53 -2.90 22.79 6.23
CA PRO A 53 -2.45 22.13 7.45
C PRO A 53 -3.41 22.37 8.61
N VAL A 54 -3.35 21.50 9.62
CA VAL A 54 -4.07 21.71 10.88
C VAL A 54 -3.28 22.71 11.72
N VAL A 55 -3.99 23.59 12.44
CA VAL A 55 -3.35 24.53 13.37
C VAL A 55 -2.44 23.75 14.33
N ASN A 56 -1.22 24.24 14.50
CA ASN A 56 -0.09 23.66 15.21
C ASN A 56 0.72 22.60 14.47
N ASP A 57 0.39 22.25 13.23
CA ASP A 57 1.24 21.40 12.41
C ASP A 57 2.61 22.04 12.18
N THR A 58 3.66 21.22 12.23
CA THR A 58 4.96 21.61 11.72
C THR A 58 4.91 21.58 10.19
N VAL A 59 5.23 22.71 9.55
CA VAL A 59 5.21 22.88 8.08
C VAL A 59 6.56 23.30 7.53
N TRP A 60 6.82 22.94 6.29
CA TRP A 60 7.94 23.46 5.52
C TRP A 60 7.62 24.84 4.96
N VAL A 61 8.51 25.78 5.26
CA VAL A 61 8.52 27.13 4.72
C VAL A 61 9.74 27.30 3.84
N GLU A 62 9.51 27.75 2.62
CA GLU A 62 10.53 28.00 1.61
C GLU A 62 10.60 29.49 1.33
N THR A 63 11.78 30.07 1.54
CA THR A 63 12.04 31.47 1.22
C THR A 63 12.92 31.51 -0.01
N ILE A 64 12.39 32.09 -1.08
CA ILE A 64 13.10 32.38 -2.32
C ILE A 64 13.38 33.87 -2.34
N ALA A 65 14.67 34.24 -2.36
CA ALA A 65 15.09 35.63 -2.50
C ALA A 65 15.77 35.86 -3.85
N ASN A 66 15.33 36.88 -4.58
CA ASN A 66 15.91 37.36 -5.82
C ASN A 66 16.29 38.85 -5.61
N GLY A 67 17.53 39.10 -5.21
CA GLY A 67 17.96 40.43 -4.77
C GLY A 67 17.16 40.93 -3.57
N SER A 68 16.51 42.10 -3.69
CA SER A 68 15.65 42.66 -2.65
C SER A 68 14.28 41.99 -2.54
N ASP A 69 13.83 41.28 -3.58
CA ASP A 69 12.52 40.62 -3.57
C ASP A 69 12.60 39.29 -2.83
N ARG A 70 11.68 39.09 -1.88
CA ARG A 70 11.56 37.85 -1.11
C ARG A 70 10.15 37.32 -1.24
N VAL A 71 10.04 36.06 -1.62
CA VAL A 71 8.76 35.34 -1.63
C VAL A 71 8.87 34.17 -0.68
N VAL A 72 7.94 34.10 0.25
CA VAL A 72 7.83 33.03 1.24
C VAL A 72 6.67 32.14 0.83
N PHE A 73 6.93 30.84 0.72
CA PHE A 73 5.96 29.82 0.41
C PHE A 73 5.84 28.83 1.56
N MET A 74 4.62 28.39 1.85
CA MET A 74 4.36 27.24 2.71
C MET A 74 4.05 26.04 1.81
N THR A 75 4.89 25.01 1.90
CA THR A 75 4.87 23.87 0.97
C THR A 75 4.05 22.68 1.51
N GLY A 76 3.80 22.64 2.82
CA GLY A 76 3.00 21.60 3.47
C GLY A 76 3.64 21.09 4.76
N PRO A 77 3.06 20.06 5.41
CA PRO A 77 3.55 19.52 6.67
C PRO A 77 4.94 18.88 6.52
N VAL A 78 5.70 18.89 7.61
CA VAL A 78 7.05 18.30 7.66
C VAL A 78 6.99 16.77 7.67
N GLY A 79 5.95 16.21 8.29
CA GLY A 79 5.71 14.77 8.33
C GLY A 79 4.93 14.29 7.10
N PRO A 80 5.23 13.09 6.57
CA PRO A 80 4.38 12.45 5.58
C PRO A 80 2.97 12.25 6.14
N ARG A 81 1.96 12.57 5.34
CA ARG A 81 0.56 12.23 5.65
C ARG A 81 0.09 11.13 4.70
N PRO A 82 -0.50 10.04 5.21
CA PRO A 82 -0.88 8.89 4.40
C PRO A 82 -2.02 9.23 3.44
N GLY A 83 -1.90 8.86 2.17
CA GLY A 83 -2.98 9.06 1.19
C GLY A 83 -4.05 7.97 1.18
N VAL A 84 -3.81 6.87 1.90
CA VAL A 84 -4.67 5.68 1.94
C VAL A 84 -4.62 5.10 3.35
N GLY A 85 -5.71 4.47 3.79
CA GLY A 85 -5.73 3.68 5.01
C GLY A 85 -6.84 2.64 5.00
N VAL A 86 -6.93 1.87 6.09
CA VAL A 86 -7.96 0.84 6.29
C VAL A 86 -8.84 1.24 7.44
N VAL A 87 -10.16 1.12 7.26
CA VAL A 87 -11.12 1.44 8.30
C VAL A 87 -11.01 0.38 9.41
N SER A 88 -10.68 0.78 10.63
CA SER A 88 -10.63 -0.11 11.79
C SER A 88 -11.94 -0.15 12.54
N THR A 89 -12.58 1.01 12.75
CA THR A 89 -13.89 1.12 13.40
C THR A 89 -14.78 2.15 12.71
N VAL A 90 -16.09 1.94 12.79
CA VAL A 90 -17.12 2.79 12.19
C VAL A 90 -18.02 3.31 13.31
N ALA A 91 -18.07 4.62 13.47
CA ALA A 91 -18.90 5.31 14.45
C ALA A 91 -19.51 6.56 13.79
N ASP A 92 -20.61 6.36 13.06
CA ASP A 92 -21.31 7.39 12.27
C ASP A 92 -21.45 8.71 13.06
N PRO A 93 -20.92 9.86 12.54
CA PRO A 93 -20.48 10.15 11.16
C PRO A 93 -18.98 9.97 10.88
N LEU A 94 -18.25 9.35 11.79
CA LEU A 94 -16.79 9.24 11.73
C LEU A 94 -16.35 7.78 11.56
N VAL A 95 -15.22 7.61 10.88
CA VAL A 95 -14.51 6.33 10.81
C VAL A 95 -13.11 6.51 11.38
N THR A 96 -12.64 5.49 12.08
CA THR A 96 -11.23 5.40 12.47
C THR A 96 -10.49 4.71 11.33
N VAL A 97 -9.55 5.41 10.73
CA VAL A 97 -8.72 4.91 9.64
C VAL A 97 -7.33 4.67 10.18
N THR A 98 -6.91 3.40 10.15
CA THR A 98 -5.57 2.98 10.52
C THR A 98 -4.64 3.12 9.31
N THR A 99 -3.48 3.71 9.55
CA THR A 99 -2.46 4.00 8.54
C THR A 99 -1.08 3.68 9.11
N ASP A 100 -0.05 3.64 8.25
CA ASP A 100 1.35 3.47 8.67
C ASP A 100 1.86 4.60 9.60
N PHE A 101 1.10 5.69 9.72
CA PHE A 101 1.43 6.87 10.52
C PHE A 101 0.51 7.03 11.74
N GLY A 102 -0.28 6.01 12.06
CA GLY A 102 -1.20 5.97 13.19
C GLY A 102 -2.66 5.97 12.80
N ASP A 103 -3.51 6.07 13.81
CA ASP A 103 -4.97 6.07 13.67
C ASP A 103 -5.50 7.50 13.57
N PHE A 104 -6.36 7.72 12.58
CA PHE A 104 -6.98 9.01 12.32
C PHE A 104 -8.49 8.85 12.29
N GLN A 105 -9.19 9.65 13.09
CA GLN A 105 -10.63 9.73 13.06
C GLN A 105 -11.06 10.81 12.06
N MET A 106 -11.84 10.44 11.06
CA MET A 106 -12.27 11.38 10.01
C MET A 106 -13.66 11.04 9.46
N PRO A 107 -14.40 12.04 8.96
CA PRO A 107 -15.66 11.81 8.25
C PRO A 107 -15.42 11.05 6.95
N PHE A 108 -16.43 10.30 6.51
CA PHE A 108 -16.43 9.66 5.20
C PHE A 108 -17.31 10.43 4.22
N ALA A 109 -17.01 10.34 2.92
CA ALA A 109 -17.84 10.89 1.86
C ALA A 109 -18.77 9.81 1.27
N GLY A 110 -20.03 10.18 1.04
CA GLY A 110 -21.08 9.31 0.50
C GLY A 110 -22.20 9.06 1.51
N ASP A 111 -23.31 8.48 1.04
CA ASP A 111 -24.50 8.23 1.88
C ASP A 111 -24.42 6.90 2.66
N THR A 112 -23.40 6.07 2.38
CA THR A 112 -23.20 4.78 3.04
C THR A 112 -21.84 4.76 3.74
N PRO A 113 -21.78 4.51 5.06
CA PRO A 113 -20.53 4.42 5.77
C PRO A 113 -19.68 3.26 5.23
N PRO A 114 -18.36 3.45 5.07
CA PRO A 114 -17.42 2.35 4.91
C PRO A 114 -17.59 1.33 6.05
N THR A 115 -17.30 0.07 5.78
CA THR A 115 -17.27 -0.99 6.80
C THR A 115 -15.85 -1.18 7.33
N SER A 116 -15.70 -1.68 8.55
CA SER A 116 -14.38 -2.12 9.05
C SER A 116 -13.73 -3.09 8.05
N GLY A 117 -12.46 -2.85 7.74
CA GLY A 117 -11.69 -3.56 6.71
C GLY A 117 -11.70 -2.90 5.32
N ASP A 118 -12.60 -1.94 5.05
CA ASP A 118 -12.61 -1.24 3.76
C ASP A 118 -11.37 -0.37 3.59
N THR A 119 -10.76 -0.43 2.40
CA THR A 119 -9.72 0.50 1.99
C THR A 119 -10.33 1.83 1.59
N VAL A 120 -9.82 2.91 2.18
CA VAL A 120 -10.29 4.26 1.91
C VAL A 120 -9.14 5.15 1.44
N GLY A 121 -9.44 6.02 0.49
CA GLY A 121 -8.57 7.12 0.09
C GLY A 121 -8.76 8.27 1.06
N ILE A 122 -7.66 8.87 1.50
CA ILE A 122 -7.67 9.95 2.50
C ILE A 122 -7.36 11.28 1.80
N SER A 123 -8.26 12.25 1.98
CA SER A 123 -8.04 13.64 1.61
C SER A 123 -7.69 14.44 2.86
N TRP A 124 -6.59 15.20 2.79
CA TRP A 124 -6.13 16.09 3.87
C TRP A 124 -6.46 17.57 3.61
N SER A 125 -7.64 17.83 3.05
CA SER A 125 -8.19 19.19 2.86
C SER A 125 -8.50 19.89 4.19
N SER A 126 -8.99 21.15 4.13
CA SER A 126 -9.36 21.96 5.31
C SER A 126 -10.38 21.32 6.25
N GLY A 127 -11.07 20.27 5.81
CA GLY A 127 -11.55 19.18 6.66
C GLY A 127 -11.02 17.86 6.09
N PRO A 128 -10.27 17.04 6.86
CA PRO A 128 -9.85 15.73 6.38
C PRO A 128 -11.07 14.83 6.25
N TRP A 129 -11.13 14.06 5.16
CA TRP A 129 -12.21 13.10 4.93
C TRP A 129 -11.66 11.90 4.17
N CYS A 130 -12.37 10.78 4.23
CA CYS A 130 -12.04 9.61 3.45
C CYS A 130 -13.18 9.17 2.56
N SER A 131 -12.89 8.43 1.49
CA SER A 131 -13.92 7.74 0.71
C SER A 131 -13.48 6.34 0.39
N LYS A 132 -14.46 5.43 0.35
CA LYS A 132 -14.26 4.05 -0.06
C LYS A 132 -13.72 4.06 -1.48
N LEU A 133 -12.54 3.46 -1.66
CA LEU A 133 -11.98 3.29 -3.00
C LEU A 133 -12.69 2.09 -3.64
N SER A 134 -13.20 2.28 -4.86
CA SER A 134 -13.73 1.18 -5.65
C SER A 134 -12.58 0.22 -6.00
N THR A 135 -12.67 -1.02 -5.54
CA THR A 135 -11.69 -2.07 -5.81
C THR A 135 -12.10 -2.94 -7.01
N SER A 136 -12.38 -2.33 -8.18
CA SER A 136 -12.71 -3.00 -9.47
C SER A 136 -14.10 -3.70 -9.54
N PRO A 137 -14.60 -4.10 -10.75
CA PRO A 137 -16.00 -3.92 -11.18
C PRO A 137 -17.02 -4.79 -10.43
N ASP A 138 -18.29 -4.34 -10.46
CA ASP A 138 -19.42 -5.03 -9.81
C ASP A 138 -19.45 -6.53 -10.12
N GLU A 139 -19.71 -7.30 -9.07
CA GLU A 139 -19.84 -8.74 -9.06
C GLU A 139 -20.95 -9.19 -10.05
N PRO A 140 -20.72 -10.22 -10.89
CA PRO A 140 -21.80 -10.81 -11.67
C PRO A 140 -22.90 -11.31 -10.73
N ALA A 141 -24.16 -10.93 -10.98
CA ALA A 141 -25.28 -11.31 -10.13
C ALA A 141 -25.34 -12.84 -9.91
N GLN A 142 -25.33 -13.27 -8.64
CA GLN A 142 -25.47 -14.68 -8.26
C GLN A 142 -26.86 -15.22 -8.67
N PRO A 143 -26.96 -16.48 -9.16
CA PRO A 143 -28.23 -17.17 -9.29
C PRO A 143 -28.90 -17.36 -7.92
N PRO A 144 -30.24 -17.38 -7.82
CA PRO A 144 -30.92 -17.54 -6.53
C PRO A 144 -30.56 -18.90 -5.89
N GLY A 145 -29.95 -18.84 -4.70
CA GLY A 145 -29.56 -20.02 -3.93
C GLY A 145 -30.77 -20.70 -3.26
N PRO A 146 -30.75 -22.04 -3.07
CA PRO A 146 -31.81 -22.77 -2.40
C PRO A 146 -31.76 -22.54 -0.88
N ILE A 147 -32.95 -22.53 -0.27
CA ILE A 147 -33.18 -22.36 1.17
C ILE A 147 -32.68 -23.61 1.92
N GLY A 148 -31.66 -23.45 2.76
CA GLY A 148 -31.19 -24.52 3.66
C GLY A 148 -30.03 -24.08 4.55
N GLY A 149 -30.24 -24.11 5.87
CA GLY A 149 -29.33 -23.59 6.88
C GLY A 149 -27.92 -24.22 6.85
N GLY A 150 -26.91 -23.37 6.73
CA GLY A 150 -25.50 -23.66 6.85
C GLY A 150 -24.75 -22.34 7.05
N GLY A 151 -23.69 -22.32 7.86
CA GLY A 151 -22.97 -21.11 8.24
C GLY A 151 -22.68 -20.20 7.04
N ARG A 152 -22.87 -18.90 7.24
CA ARG A 152 -22.67 -17.86 6.21
C ARG A 152 -21.27 -18.02 5.60
N VAL A 153 -21.21 -18.20 4.28
CA VAL A 153 -19.95 -18.23 3.55
C VAL A 153 -19.32 -16.84 3.64
N GLN A 154 -18.11 -16.80 4.17
CA GLN A 154 -17.25 -15.62 4.22
C GLN A 154 -16.34 -15.63 2.99
N VAL A 155 -16.03 -14.45 2.46
CA VAL A 155 -15.12 -14.27 1.32
C VAL A 155 -14.17 -13.12 1.64
N ALA A 156 -12.87 -13.33 1.42
CA ALA A 156 -11.88 -12.27 1.56
C ALA A 156 -10.80 -12.37 0.47
N GLU A 157 -10.23 -11.22 0.14
CA GLU A 157 -9.07 -11.10 -0.73
C GLU A 157 -7.84 -10.64 0.08
N PHE A 158 -6.73 -11.33 -0.11
CA PHE A 158 -5.47 -11.07 0.58
C PHE A 158 -4.42 -10.69 -0.44
N ARG A 159 -3.75 -9.57 -0.24
CA ARG A 159 -2.64 -9.13 -1.09
C ARG A 159 -1.32 -9.53 -0.45
N ALA A 160 -0.38 -9.97 -1.27
CA ALA A 160 0.98 -10.19 -0.78
C ALA A 160 1.57 -8.87 -0.29
N VAL A 161 2.15 -8.86 0.90
CA VAL A 161 2.84 -7.70 1.50
C VAL A 161 4.26 -7.57 0.95
N ASP A 162 4.83 -8.67 0.48
CA ASP A 162 6.15 -8.71 -0.13
C ASP A 162 6.20 -9.84 -1.18
N ALA A 163 7.08 -9.69 -2.17
CA ALA A 163 7.32 -10.70 -3.19
C ALA A 163 8.67 -10.51 -3.87
N GLY A 164 9.26 -11.60 -4.37
CA GLY A 164 10.46 -11.50 -5.20
C GLY A 164 11.07 -12.85 -5.53
N THR A 165 12.31 -12.79 -5.97
CA THR A 165 13.14 -13.97 -6.27
C THR A 165 14.45 -13.88 -5.50
N THR A 166 14.84 -14.99 -4.91
CA THR A 166 16.15 -15.19 -4.29
C THR A 166 16.95 -16.25 -5.05
N HIS A 167 18.27 -16.15 -4.98
CA HIS A 167 19.14 -17.29 -5.26
C HIS A 167 19.11 -18.29 -4.09
N SER A 168 19.71 -19.47 -4.30
CA SER A 168 19.82 -20.55 -3.30
C SER A 168 20.64 -20.20 -2.06
N ASN A 169 21.27 -19.02 -2.00
CA ASN A 169 21.99 -18.49 -0.84
C ASN A 169 21.19 -17.44 -0.05
N GLY A 170 19.96 -17.11 -0.47
CA GLY A 170 19.10 -16.14 0.23
C GLY A 170 19.29 -14.68 -0.20
N ASP A 171 20.07 -14.44 -1.27
CA ASP A 171 20.24 -13.12 -1.87
C ASP A 171 19.03 -12.74 -2.75
N TRP A 172 18.19 -11.84 -2.24
CA TRP A 172 16.99 -11.33 -2.91
C TRP A 172 17.36 -10.25 -3.92
N TRP A 173 17.41 -10.64 -5.20
CA TRP A 173 18.01 -9.81 -6.25
C TRP A 173 16.99 -9.27 -7.26
N GLN A 174 15.75 -9.77 -7.25
CA GLN A 174 14.71 -9.38 -8.20
C GLN A 174 13.34 -9.29 -7.54
N ALA A 175 12.55 -8.28 -7.92
CA ALA A 175 11.22 -8.02 -7.39
C ALA A 175 10.13 -8.88 -8.05
N GLN A 176 10.35 -9.33 -9.29
CA GLN A 176 9.50 -10.33 -9.93
C GLN A 176 9.65 -11.69 -9.26
N VAL A 177 8.61 -12.51 -9.33
CA VAL A 177 8.60 -13.87 -8.76
C VAL A 177 8.90 -14.86 -9.89
N TRP A 178 10.03 -15.56 -9.79
CA TRP A 178 10.49 -16.48 -10.83
C TRP A 178 10.38 -17.92 -10.34
N ALA A 179 10.01 -18.82 -11.23
CA ALA A 179 10.21 -20.26 -11.07
C ALA A 179 11.29 -20.66 -12.07
N ALA A 180 12.52 -20.90 -11.59
CA ALA A 180 13.62 -21.37 -12.41
C ALA A 180 14.61 -22.21 -11.60
N ASP A 181 15.43 -23.01 -12.26
CA ASP A 181 16.24 -24.07 -11.61
C ASP A 181 17.24 -23.57 -10.54
N ASN A 182 17.66 -22.30 -10.61
CA ASN A 182 18.57 -21.68 -9.64
C ASN A 182 17.94 -20.48 -8.90
N ASN A 183 16.62 -20.35 -8.96
CA ASN A 183 15.90 -19.18 -8.44
C ASN A 183 14.62 -19.60 -7.74
N ASP A 184 14.48 -19.14 -6.50
CA ASP A 184 13.29 -19.37 -5.69
C ASP A 184 12.44 -18.11 -5.64
N GLY A 185 11.26 -18.19 -6.24
CA GLY A 185 10.28 -17.10 -6.22
C GLY A 185 9.31 -17.28 -5.07
N ALA A 186 8.93 -16.20 -4.38
CA ALA A 186 7.93 -16.28 -3.31
C ALA A 186 7.05 -15.03 -3.21
N TRP A 187 5.81 -15.25 -2.73
CA TRP A 187 4.89 -14.23 -2.26
C TRP A 187 4.63 -14.42 -0.77
N PHE A 188 4.71 -13.32 -0.03
CA PHE A 188 4.59 -13.29 1.43
C PHE A 188 3.34 -12.54 1.84
N PHE A 189 2.59 -13.08 2.80
CA PHE A 189 1.36 -12.46 3.30
C PHE A 189 1.48 -11.95 4.72
N GLY A 190 2.66 -12.04 5.34
CA GLY A 190 2.78 -11.84 6.78
C GLY A 190 1.86 -12.81 7.52
N SER A 191 1.12 -12.32 8.51
CA SER A 191 0.15 -13.12 9.26
C SER A 191 -1.31 -12.92 8.81
N GLN A 192 -1.58 -12.03 7.84
CA GLN A 192 -2.94 -11.55 7.54
C GLN A 192 -3.95 -12.68 7.24
N VAL A 193 -3.57 -13.72 6.49
CA VAL A 193 -4.47 -14.82 6.12
C VAL A 193 -4.79 -15.67 7.35
N ARG A 194 -3.75 -15.98 8.13
CA ARG A 194 -3.83 -16.79 9.34
C ARG A 194 -4.63 -16.10 10.45
N ASP A 195 -4.47 -14.79 10.58
CA ASP A 195 -5.14 -13.99 11.61
C ASP A 195 -6.61 -13.71 11.23
N THR A 196 -6.95 -13.77 9.95
CA THR A 196 -8.32 -13.54 9.44
C THR A 196 -9.16 -14.81 9.42
N ILE A 197 -8.58 -15.96 9.02
CA ILE A 197 -9.32 -17.21 8.85
C ILE A 197 -9.10 -18.10 10.08
N PRO A 198 -10.13 -18.36 10.91
CA PRO A 198 -9.97 -19.17 12.12
C PRO A 198 -9.54 -20.61 11.83
N ALA A 199 -8.93 -21.27 12.82
CA ALA A 199 -8.48 -22.66 12.68
C ALA A 199 -9.61 -23.65 12.38
N GLY A 200 -10.81 -23.40 12.92
CA GLY A 200 -12.01 -24.20 12.68
C GLY A 200 -12.66 -24.00 11.31
N ALA A 201 -12.19 -23.04 10.51
CA ALA A 201 -12.81 -22.71 9.24
C ALA A 201 -12.75 -23.89 8.24
N THR A 202 -13.83 -24.07 7.50
CA THR A 202 -13.95 -25.11 6.46
C THR A 202 -13.78 -24.49 5.06
N PHE A 203 -12.96 -25.14 4.23
CA PHE A 203 -12.66 -24.72 2.87
C PHE A 203 -13.91 -24.69 1.97
N GLU A 204 -14.13 -23.59 1.25
CA GLU A 204 -15.10 -23.54 0.15
C GLU A 204 -14.38 -23.33 -1.19
N SER A 205 -13.52 -22.30 -1.28
CA SER A 205 -12.73 -22.05 -2.49
C SER A 205 -11.47 -21.24 -2.19
N LEU A 206 -10.42 -21.43 -2.99
CA LEU A 206 -9.23 -20.58 -3.02
C LEU A 206 -8.81 -20.36 -4.47
N GLN A 207 -8.58 -19.10 -4.82
CA GLN A 207 -8.02 -18.70 -6.11
C GLN A 207 -6.78 -17.85 -5.88
N VAL A 208 -5.83 -17.96 -6.82
CA VAL A 208 -4.62 -17.14 -6.88
C VAL A 208 -4.73 -16.21 -8.08
N PHE A 209 -4.43 -14.93 -7.91
CA PHE A 209 -4.35 -13.99 -9.01
C PHE A 209 -3.00 -14.13 -9.72
N ILE A 210 -3.06 -14.52 -10.99
CA ILE A 210 -1.89 -14.80 -11.81
C ILE A 210 -1.66 -13.65 -12.77
N ASN A 211 -0.50 -13.01 -12.69
CA ASN A 211 -0.01 -12.15 -13.76
C ASN A 211 1.34 -12.71 -14.24
N ARG A 212 1.27 -13.54 -15.28
CA ARG A 212 2.44 -14.22 -15.84
C ARG A 212 3.02 -13.39 -16.97
N ILE A 213 4.30 -13.07 -16.81
CA ILE A 213 5.11 -12.32 -17.78
C ILE A 213 5.84 -13.26 -18.73
N GLN A 214 6.27 -14.42 -18.22
CA GLN A 214 7.01 -15.42 -19.01
C GLN A 214 6.47 -16.81 -18.71
N LYS A 215 6.27 -17.61 -19.77
CA LYS A 215 5.99 -19.04 -19.70
C LYS A 215 6.96 -19.80 -20.58
N GLN A 216 7.86 -20.57 -19.99
CA GLN A 216 8.81 -21.38 -20.74
C GLN A 216 9.19 -22.64 -19.96
N GLY A 217 9.36 -23.76 -20.68
CA GLY A 217 9.74 -25.03 -20.08
C GLY A 217 8.64 -25.68 -19.27
N ALA A 218 9.03 -26.42 -18.22
CA ALA A 218 8.15 -27.17 -17.35
C ALA A 218 7.22 -26.26 -16.52
N ALA A 219 6.19 -26.90 -15.93
CA ALA A 219 5.32 -26.25 -14.97
C ALA A 219 6.11 -25.79 -13.74
N PRO A 220 5.85 -24.56 -13.23
CA PRO A 220 6.32 -24.17 -11.91
C PRO A 220 5.93 -25.21 -10.86
N ASN A 221 6.88 -25.59 -10.01
CA ASN A 221 6.57 -26.42 -8.86
C ASN A 221 6.12 -25.51 -7.74
N TRP A 222 4.84 -25.55 -7.41
CA TRP A 222 4.26 -24.73 -6.37
C TRP A 222 4.55 -25.34 -5.00
N ALA A 223 4.82 -24.48 -4.03
CA ALA A 223 5.09 -24.87 -2.67
C ALA A 223 4.64 -23.77 -1.68
N LEU A 224 4.45 -24.17 -0.43
CA LEU A 224 4.19 -23.28 0.70
C LEU A 224 5.48 -22.96 1.45
N HIS A 225 5.52 -21.83 2.14
CA HIS A 225 6.60 -21.52 3.09
C HIS A 225 6.07 -20.83 4.35
N SER A 226 6.86 -20.87 5.42
CA SER A 226 6.52 -20.30 6.74
C SER A 226 7.09 -18.89 6.98
N SER A 227 7.86 -18.34 6.06
CA SER A 227 8.43 -16.99 6.18
C SER A 227 7.36 -15.91 6.01
N ALA A 228 7.34 -14.92 6.91
CA ALA A 228 6.39 -13.79 6.89
C ALA A 228 6.79 -12.67 5.92
N SER A 229 8.09 -12.55 5.63
CA SER A 229 8.70 -11.59 4.72
C SER A 229 9.99 -12.18 4.15
N LYS A 230 10.64 -11.47 3.23
CA LYS A 230 11.97 -11.84 2.74
C LYS A 230 12.97 -11.92 3.90
N SER A 231 13.56 -13.10 4.08
CA SER A 231 14.67 -13.34 5.00
C SER A 231 15.29 -14.70 4.68
N GLY A 232 16.54 -14.71 4.24
CA GLY A 232 17.20 -15.92 3.77
C GLY A 232 16.42 -16.63 2.64
N VAL A 233 16.70 -17.94 2.47
CA VAL A 233 15.94 -18.81 1.57
C VAL A 233 14.74 -19.39 2.32
N PRO A 234 13.50 -19.21 1.83
CA PRO A 234 12.34 -19.85 2.44
C PRO A 234 12.44 -21.38 2.41
N SER A 235 12.03 -22.03 3.50
CA SER A 235 11.84 -23.48 3.50
C SER A 235 10.52 -23.82 2.82
N PHE A 236 10.59 -24.51 1.69
CA PHE A 236 9.43 -24.85 0.87
C PHE A 236 8.88 -26.25 1.17
N THR A 237 7.57 -26.33 1.38
CA THR A 237 6.81 -27.59 1.42
C THR A 237 6.03 -27.73 0.11
N GLY A 238 6.45 -28.67 -0.74
CA GLY A 238 5.91 -28.83 -2.09
C GLY A 238 4.42 -29.18 -2.12
N LEU A 239 3.68 -28.54 -3.03
CA LEU A 239 2.26 -28.81 -3.33
C LEU A 239 2.10 -29.54 -4.67
N GLY A 240 2.95 -29.25 -5.65
CA GLY A 240 2.99 -29.92 -6.95
C GLY A 240 3.18 -28.99 -8.13
N ALA A 241 3.38 -29.59 -9.31
CA ALA A 241 3.58 -28.86 -10.57
C ALA A 241 2.24 -28.35 -11.12
N TRP A 242 2.15 -27.06 -11.45
CA TRP A 242 0.94 -26.49 -12.06
C TRP A 242 1.24 -25.31 -12.99
N HIS A 243 0.71 -25.38 -14.21
CA HIS A 243 0.64 -24.24 -15.12
C HIS A 243 -0.74 -23.57 -15.03
N PRO A 244 -0.83 -22.33 -14.54
CA PRO A 244 -2.05 -21.57 -14.64
C PRO A 244 -2.53 -21.43 -16.09
N GLY A 245 -3.83 -21.56 -16.32
CA GLY A 245 -4.44 -21.53 -17.66
C GLY A 245 -4.26 -20.18 -18.36
N GLY A 246 -4.27 -19.09 -17.59
CA GLY A 246 -4.09 -17.73 -18.07
C GLY A 246 -3.71 -16.75 -16.95
N ASN A 247 -3.90 -15.46 -17.23
CA ASN A 247 -3.79 -14.41 -16.22
C ASN A 247 -5.15 -14.18 -15.52
N GLY A 248 -5.14 -13.49 -14.38
CA GLY A 248 -6.30 -13.26 -13.53
C GLY A 248 -6.48 -14.33 -12.46
N TRP A 249 -7.67 -14.39 -11.87
CA TRP A 249 -8.01 -15.39 -10.85
C TRP A 249 -8.02 -16.81 -11.43
N GLN A 250 -7.24 -17.68 -10.81
CA GLN A 250 -7.09 -19.08 -11.21
C GLN A 250 -7.15 -19.98 -9.98
N THR A 251 -7.83 -21.12 -10.09
CA THR A 251 -7.90 -22.09 -8.99
C THR A 251 -6.77 -23.11 -9.12
N PRO A 252 -5.81 -23.17 -8.17
CA PRO A 252 -4.79 -24.20 -8.19
C PRO A 252 -5.38 -25.59 -7.88
N PRO A 253 -4.77 -26.68 -8.38
CA PRO A 253 -5.25 -28.04 -8.13
C PRO A 253 -5.14 -28.47 -6.65
N PHE A 254 -4.33 -27.76 -5.87
CA PHE A 254 -4.08 -28.00 -4.44
C PHE A 254 -4.72 -26.93 -3.54
N ALA A 255 -5.77 -26.23 -4.02
CA ALA A 255 -6.42 -25.12 -3.34
C ALA A 255 -6.84 -25.43 -1.89
N ALA A 256 -7.40 -26.62 -1.62
CA ALA A 256 -7.81 -27.03 -0.28
C ALA A 256 -6.60 -27.20 0.68
N VAL A 257 -5.53 -27.85 0.20
CA VAL A 257 -4.29 -28.05 0.98
C VAL A 257 -3.64 -26.70 1.30
N MET A 258 -3.63 -25.80 0.33
CA MET A 258 -3.13 -24.45 0.47
C MET A 258 -3.95 -23.65 1.50
N PHE A 259 -5.28 -23.76 1.46
CA PHE A 259 -6.17 -23.15 2.45
C PHE A 259 -5.87 -23.65 3.87
N ASP A 260 -5.82 -24.97 4.07
CA ASP A 260 -5.62 -25.56 5.39
C ASP A 260 -4.29 -25.16 6.02
N ALA A 261 -3.25 -24.97 5.20
CA ALA A 261 -1.95 -24.55 5.68
C ALA A 261 -1.83 -23.04 5.95
N LEU A 262 -2.65 -22.20 5.30
CA LEU A 262 -2.60 -20.74 5.44
C LEU A 262 -3.54 -20.19 6.53
N LYS A 263 -4.62 -20.89 6.88
CA LYS A 263 -5.54 -20.48 7.95
C LYS A 263 -4.92 -20.59 9.34
N GLY A 264 -5.61 -20.07 10.36
CA GLY A 264 -5.28 -20.23 11.77
C GLY A 264 -4.92 -21.68 12.12
N GLY A 265 -3.86 -21.90 12.90
CA GLY A 265 -3.36 -23.25 13.22
C GLY A 265 -2.58 -23.95 12.09
N GLY A 266 -2.56 -23.39 10.88
CA GLY A 266 -1.69 -23.80 9.79
C GLY A 266 -0.24 -23.31 9.95
N SER A 267 0.66 -23.86 9.13
CA SER A 267 2.12 -23.62 9.21
C SER A 267 2.67 -22.67 8.14
N ALA A 268 1.87 -22.26 7.16
CA ALA A 268 2.30 -21.44 6.04
C ALA A 268 1.93 -19.97 6.21
N LEU A 269 2.81 -19.08 5.77
CA LEU A 269 2.62 -17.63 5.70
C LEU A 269 2.74 -17.08 4.26
N GLY A 270 2.94 -17.99 3.30
CA GLY A 270 3.01 -17.66 1.89
C GLY A 270 3.26 -18.88 1.02
N PHE A 271 3.46 -18.62 -0.26
CA PHE A 271 3.68 -19.64 -1.27
C PHE A 271 4.61 -19.13 -2.36
N GLY A 272 5.15 -20.06 -3.13
CA GLY A 272 6.11 -19.74 -4.17
C GLY A 272 6.56 -20.95 -4.94
N PHE A 273 7.78 -20.86 -5.47
CA PHE A 273 8.37 -21.80 -6.38
C PHE A 273 9.81 -22.09 -5.97
N PRO A 274 10.12 -23.29 -5.44
CA PRO A 274 11.51 -23.74 -5.25
C PRO A 274 12.23 -24.09 -6.57
N ASN A 275 11.49 -24.18 -7.69
CA ASN A 275 12.01 -24.40 -9.04
C ASN A 275 10.84 -24.47 -10.05
N GLY A 276 11.17 -24.61 -11.33
CA GLY A 276 10.22 -25.05 -12.36
C GLY A 276 10.27 -24.25 -13.65
N GLY A 277 10.99 -24.80 -14.64
CA GLY A 277 11.10 -24.22 -15.98
C GLY A 277 11.77 -22.86 -15.97
N TYR A 278 11.21 -21.92 -16.73
CA TYR A 278 11.59 -20.50 -16.70
C TYR A 278 10.32 -19.66 -16.79
N ASN A 279 9.58 -19.64 -15.69
CA ASN A 279 8.32 -18.91 -15.59
C ASN A 279 8.53 -17.66 -14.72
N LYS A 280 7.93 -16.54 -15.12
CA LYS A 280 8.03 -15.27 -14.38
C LYS A 280 6.66 -14.69 -14.17
N PHE A 281 6.46 -14.17 -12.97
CA PHE A 281 5.26 -13.49 -12.56
C PHE A 281 5.59 -12.05 -12.17
N ALA A 282 4.63 -11.15 -12.35
CA ALA A 282 4.80 -9.73 -12.09
C ALA A 282 5.27 -9.45 -10.65
N SER A 283 6.09 -8.42 -10.48
CA SER A 283 6.36 -7.88 -9.14
C SER A 283 5.13 -7.14 -8.61
N LEU A 284 5.09 -6.87 -7.30
CA LEU A 284 4.00 -6.07 -6.70
C LEU A 284 3.95 -4.63 -7.24
N ALA A 285 5.09 -4.09 -7.68
CA ALA A 285 5.16 -2.76 -8.30
C ALA A 285 4.64 -2.75 -9.75
N GLN A 286 4.74 -3.89 -10.46
CA GLN A 286 4.19 -4.05 -11.80
C GLN A 286 2.68 -4.35 -11.75
N ASP A 287 2.25 -5.10 -10.75
CA ASP A 287 0.86 -5.42 -10.49
C ASP A 287 0.65 -5.72 -8.99
N GLY A 288 -0.07 -4.82 -8.30
CA GLY A 288 -0.38 -4.97 -6.88
C GLY A 288 -1.32 -6.13 -6.55
N MET A 289 -1.84 -6.85 -7.56
CA MET A 289 -2.59 -8.11 -7.41
C MET A 289 -1.71 -9.35 -7.63
N SER A 290 -0.45 -9.21 -8.01
CA SER A 290 0.41 -10.37 -8.30
C SER A 290 0.48 -11.32 -7.10
N GLY A 291 0.01 -12.55 -7.31
CA GLY A 291 -0.03 -13.59 -6.28
C GLY A 291 -1.11 -13.40 -5.23
N ALA A 292 -2.01 -12.41 -5.35
CA ALA A 292 -3.11 -12.23 -4.39
C ALA A 292 -3.96 -13.49 -4.26
N LEU A 293 -4.57 -13.68 -3.09
CA LEU A 293 -5.46 -14.81 -2.78
C LEU A 293 -6.89 -14.32 -2.65
N LYS A 294 -7.83 -15.05 -3.24
CA LYS A 294 -9.28 -14.91 -2.97
C LYS A 294 -9.76 -16.20 -2.34
N ILE A 295 -10.20 -16.12 -1.09
CA ILE A 295 -10.55 -17.28 -0.28
C ILE A 295 -11.97 -17.16 0.21
N SER A 296 -12.73 -18.25 0.09
CA SER A 296 -14.06 -18.40 0.66
C SER A 296 -14.06 -19.54 1.66
N TRP A 297 -14.70 -19.35 2.81
CA TRP A 297 -14.77 -20.36 3.87
C TRP A 297 -16.08 -20.27 4.66
N LYS A 298 -16.40 -21.35 5.37
CA LYS A 298 -17.44 -21.36 6.41
C LYS A 298 -16.78 -21.33 7.78
N GLY A 299 -17.40 -20.58 8.70
CA GLY A 299 -17.00 -20.52 10.11
C GLY A 299 -17.40 -21.75 10.89
#